data_AF-A0A3D3Z076-F1
#
_entry.id   AF-A0A3D3Z076-F1
#
_cell.length_a   1.000
_cell.length_b   1.000
_cell.length_c   1.000
_cell.angle_alpha   90.00
_cell.angle_beta   90.00
_cell.angle_gamma   90.00
#
_symmetry.space_group_name_H-M   'P 1'
#
loop_
_entity.id
_entity.type
_entity.pdbx_description
1 polymer ?
#
loop_
_entity_poly.entity_id
_entity_poly.type
_entity_poly.pdbx_seq_one_letter_code
_entity_poly.pdbx_strand_id
1 'polypeptide(L)'
;METRSQPDVAGPLFETRIRALLAKQAKRQDDEVRQTRIQASTLQEWTEVGFNDANISRIAERAGVSTATLYRLYPERNQLHLRVLELANQIILEAIREAPTHPHPFRNLVEFIHHILSLWRQSSVQLFFHTQGYILHRETEIGADARKIAANFNIKTQQIALTLFDTLRRDGFLEDRDPSAMLARVFGSIDVRTLEWQRGNTEPFQPVTGWYEEAVKITEQFFTLYGTAKFHTLRNQGNVQWLDGRALARTPFQVSDEKKLRAAIEDELPFLRGLQEAARSKPIPANADAFITQEFQRLLSKSPNRLDATNRRTRIVAAAAYQNYTQGYGRLNMAAVAKQAGVSTATLYRIFRDDAEIYQLADGLNASFYLAWLSRRLDSTNPIERLAFFSANFIETFIDPKIVNANTMRASSNMQPFKQESKSVGNQVNQYNLLNWYRGLEKLHTDNLINEPPSVDMMHAFRGPSVDITSRCLRNGVLETPNGSWFEEAWQMADEFFQIYGTPHFHAMRKKMRWDDALEAHRAKSP
;
A
#
# COMPACT_ATOMS: atom_id res chain seq x y z
N MET A 1 -20.41 -17.27 -27.35
CA MET A 1 -19.38 -16.35 -26.82
C MET A 1 -19.59 -15.02 -27.50
N GLU A 2 -20.32 -14.09 -26.86
CA GLU A 2 -20.30 -12.70 -27.29
C GLU A 2 -18.84 -12.23 -27.29
N THR A 3 -18.34 -11.81 -28.44
CA THR A 3 -16.99 -11.27 -28.61
C THR A 3 -16.82 -10.10 -27.64
N ARG A 4 -15.99 -10.29 -26.61
CA ARG A 4 -15.61 -9.30 -25.60
C ARG A 4 -14.72 -8.21 -26.20
N SER A 5 -15.16 -7.53 -27.25
CA SER A 5 -14.56 -6.26 -27.66
C SER A 5 -15.13 -5.16 -26.76
N GLN A 6 -14.86 -5.23 -25.46
CA GLN A 6 -15.14 -4.08 -24.61
C GLN A 6 -14.03 -3.05 -24.89
N PRO A 7 -14.39 -1.82 -25.30
CA PRO A 7 -13.41 -0.74 -25.36
C PRO A 7 -12.77 -0.60 -23.98
N ASP A 8 -11.51 -0.19 -23.91
CA ASP A 8 -10.85 0.14 -22.65
C ASP A 8 -11.69 1.26 -21.97
N VAL A 9 -12.61 0.86 -21.08
CA VAL A 9 -13.81 1.64 -20.71
C VAL A 9 -13.44 2.93 -19.98
N ALA A 10 -12.22 3.03 -19.49
CA ALA A 10 -11.71 4.23 -18.84
C ALA A 10 -10.44 4.68 -19.56
N GLY A 11 -10.59 5.54 -20.57
CA GLY A 11 -9.54 6.52 -20.88
C GLY A 11 -9.15 7.30 -19.61
N PRO A 12 -8.16 8.22 -19.67
CA PRO A 12 -7.66 8.95 -18.49
C PRO A 12 -8.76 9.87 -17.90
N LEU A 13 -9.69 9.29 -17.13
CA LEU A 13 -10.90 9.93 -16.63
C LEU A 13 -10.51 11.07 -15.70
N PHE A 14 -9.51 10.84 -14.84
CA PHE A 14 -9.01 11.84 -13.90
C PHE A 14 -8.43 13.06 -14.62
N GLU A 15 -7.52 12.86 -15.57
CA GLU A 15 -6.91 13.93 -16.37
C GLU A 15 -7.94 14.61 -17.28
N THR A 16 -8.93 13.87 -17.77
CA THR A 16 -10.02 14.43 -18.58
C THR A 16 -10.91 15.36 -17.76
N ARG A 17 -11.23 14.99 -16.51
CA ARG A 17 -11.97 15.85 -15.58
C ARG A 17 -11.17 17.11 -15.20
N ILE A 18 -9.85 16.96 -14.95
CA ILE A 18 -8.95 18.10 -14.73
C ILE A 18 -8.97 19.05 -15.93
N ARG A 19 -8.79 18.54 -17.16
CA ARG A 19 -8.83 19.34 -18.39
C ARG A 19 -10.18 20.05 -18.58
N ALA A 20 -11.29 19.38 -18.28
CA ALA A 20 -12.63 19.97 -18.36
C ALA A 20 -12.81 21.14 -17.38
N LEU A 21 -12.26 21.04 -16.16
CA LEU A 21 -12.28 22.15 -15.19
C LEU A 21 -11.44 23.35 -15.66
N LEU A 22 -10.31 23.11 -16.32
CA LEU A 22 -9.43 24.15 -16.85
C LEU A 22 -9.99 24.85 -18.09
N ALA A 23 -10.78 24.15 -18.91
CA ALA A 23 -11.42 24.70 -20.10
C ALA A 23 -12.52 25.74 -19.77
N LYS A 24 -13.03 25.78 -18.54
CA LYS A 24 -14.06 26.74 -18.13
C LYS A 24 -13.53 28.17 -18.21
N GLN A 25 -14.23 29.06 -18.92
CA GLN A 25 -13.87 30.47 -19.00
C GLN A 25 -14.28 31.19 -17.70
N ALA A 26 -13.31 31.80 -17.02
CA ALA A 26 -13.56 32.60 -15.82
C ALA A 26 -13.82 34.06 -16.21
N LYS A 27 -15.00 34.60 -15.87
CA LYS A 27 -15.25 36.04 -15.98
C LYS A 27 -14.43 36.79 -14.92
N ARG A 28 -14.17 38.09 -15.14
CA ARG A 28 -13.33 38.88 -14.23
C ARG A 28 -13.87 38.98 -12.79
N GLN A 29 -15.16 38.73 -12.57
CA GLN A 29 -15.81 38.83 -11.26
C GLN A 29 -16.11 37.45 -10.64
N ASP A 30 -15.78 36.36 -11.32
CA ASP A 30 -16.12 35.00 -10.89
C ASP A 30 -14.94 34.35 -10.14
N ASP A 31 -14.85 34.65 -8.84
CA ASP A 31 -13.78 34.13 -8.00
C ASP A 31 -13.91 32.63 -7.74
N GLU A 32 -15.11 32.06 -7.79
CA GLU A 32 -15.34 30.61 -7.61
C GLU A 32 -14.77 29.80 -8.78
N VAL A 33 -15.03 30.22 -10.02
CA VAL A 33 -14.45 29.56 -11.21
C VAL A 33 -12.93 29.70 -11.21
N ARG A 34 -12.39 30.85 -10.78
CA ARG A 34 -10.93 31.01 -10.64
C ARG A 34 -10.34 30.10 -9.58
N GLN A 35 -10.96 30.00 -8.40
CA GLN A 35 -10.53 29.09 -7.34
C GLN A 35 -10.49 27.65 -7.85
N THR A 36 -11.55 27.20 -8.53
CA THR A 36 -11.62 25.88 -9.15
C THR A 36 -10.50 25.67 -10.17
N ARG A 37 -10.21 26.67 -11.02
CA ARG A 37 -9.11 26.60 -11.99
C ARG A 37 -7.73 26.58 -11.35
N ILE A 38 -7.51 27.33 -10.27
CA ILE A 38 -6.26 27.29 -9.48
C ILE A 38 -6.08 25.90 -8.87
N GLN A 39 -7.13 25.33 -8.27
CA GLN A 39 -7.08 23.98 -7.71
C GLN A 39 -6.78 22.93 -8.79
N ALA A 40 -7.49 22.95 -9.92
CA ALA A 40 -7.27 22.03 -11.03
C ALA A 40 -5.86 22.20 -11.63
N SER A 41 -5.35 23.43 -11.73
CA SER A 41 -3.99 23.71 -12.22
C SER A 41 -2.92 23.20 -11.26
N THR A 42 -3.18 23.29 -9.96
CA THR A 42 -2.31 22.74 -8.90
C THR A 42 -2.32 21.22 -8.94
N LEU A 43 -3.48 20.60 -9.09
CA LEU A 43 -3.60 19.15 -9.23
C LEU A 43 -2.86 18.64 -10.47
N GLN A 44 -3.03 19.31 -11.61
CA GLN A 44 -2.30 18.98 -12.83
C GLN A 44 -0.79 19.10 -12.63
N GLU A 45 -0.33 20.16 -11.96
CA GLU A 45 1.08 20.35 -11.63
C GLU A 45 1.62 19.19 -10.78
N TRP A 46 0.89 18.77 -9.74
CA TRP A 46 1.28 17.64 -8.90
C TRP A 46 1.41 16.35 -9.71
N THR A 47 0.49 16.12 -10.65
CA THR A 47 0.51 14.90 -11.47
C THR A 47 1.56 14.92 -12.59
N GLU A 48 2.01 16.10 -13.02
CA GLU A 48 2.98 16.25 -14.12
C GLU A 48 4.43 16.29 -13.64
N VAL A 49 4.69 17.00 -12.54
CA VAL A 49 6.06 17.26 -12.06
C VAL A 49 6.30 16.77 -10.63
N GLY A 50 5.25 16.33 -9.95
CA GLY A 50 5.31 15.92 -8.55
C GLY A 50 5.02 17.04 -7.56
N PHE A 51 4.61 16.65 -6.35
CA PHE A 51 4.18 17.59 -5.31
C PHE A 51 5.29 18.55 -4.84
N ASN A 52 6.51 18.03 -4.67
CA ASN A 52 7.63 18.81 -4.15
C ASN A 52 8.16 19.84 -5.18
N ASP A 53 8.10 19.50 -6.47
CA ASP A 53 8.60 20.34 -7.58
C ASP A 53 7.51 21.22 -8.21
N ALA A 54 6.31 21.23 -7.62
CA ALA A 54 5.19 22.05 -8.08
C ALA A 54 5.50 23.55 -7.96
N ASN A 55 5.27 24.30 -9.05
CA ASN A 55 5.66 25.70 -9.16
C ASN A 55 4.45 26.65 -9.19
N ILE A 56 4.40 27.61 -8.26
CA ILE A 56 3.28 28.56 -8.15
C ILE A 56 3.10 29.43 -9.41
N SER A 57 4.18 29.82 -10.09
CA SER A 57 4.09 30.62 -11.32
C SER A 57 3.45 29.83 -12.45
N ARG A 58 3.85 28.57 -12.65
CA ARG A 58 3.21 27.66 -13.64
C ARG A 58 1.75 27.40 -13.30
N ILE A 59 1.44 27.21 -12.02
CA ILE A 59 0.06 27.04 -11.54
C ILE A 59 -0.78 28.26 -11.88
N ALA A 60 -0.29 29.48 -11.61
CA ALA A 60 -1.01 30.72 -11.90
C ALA A 60 -1.22 30.91 -13.42
N GLU A 61 -0.17 30.68 -14.22
CA GLU A 61 -0.22 30.74 -15.69
C GLU A 61 -1.27 29.76 -16.25
N ARG A 62 -1.23 28.49 -15.85
CA ARG A 62 -2.19 27.46 -16.28
C ARG A 62 -3.61 27.79 -15.85
N ALA A 63 -3.78 28.37 -14.66
CA ALA A 63 -5.08 28.82 -14.18
C ALA A 63 -5.60 30.08 -14.90
N GLY A 64 -4.76 30.75 -15.70
CA GLY A 64 -5.10 32.01 -16.38
C GLY A 64 -5.24 33.19 -15.41
N VAL A 65 -4.48 33.21 -14.33
CA VAL A 65 -4.50 34.27 -13.30
C VAL A 65 -3.08 34.78 -13.01
N SER A 66 -2.96 35.98 -12.44
CA SER A 66 -1.68 36.44 -11.92
C SER A 66 -1.34 35.73 -10.60
N THR A 67 -0.05 35.63 -10.26
CA THR A 67 0.40 35.13 -8.94
C THR A 67 -0.18 35.96 -7.80
N ALA A 68 -0.31 37.28 -7.98
CA ALA A 68 -0.99 38.17 -7.02
C ALA A 68 -2.47 37.79 -6.81
N THR A 69 -3.18 37.40 -7.87
CA THR A 69 -4.56 36.91 -7.76
C THR A 69 -4.63 35.56 -7.06
N LEU A 70 -3.68 34.66 -7.35
CA LEU A 70 -3.56 33.37 -6.66
C LEU A 70 -3.37 33.58 -5.16
N TYR A 71 -2.43 34.43 -4.74
CA TYR A 71 -2.21 34.71 -3.32
C TYR A 71 -3.37 35.50 -2.67
N ARG A 72 -4.13 36.30 -3.43
CA ARG A 72 -5.36 36.91 -2.91
C ARG A 72 -6.43 35.87 -2.59
N LEU A 73 -6.60 34.87 -3.47
CA LEU A 73 -7.61 33.82 -3.33
C LEU A 73 -7.18 32.70 -2.39
N TYR A 74 -5.87 32.47 -2.27
CA TYR A 74 -5.23 31.51 -1.39
C TYR A 74 -4.03 32.17 -0.69
N PRO A 75 -4.28 32.99 0.35
CA PRO A 75 -3.20 33.61 1.12
C PRO A 75 -2.27 32.57 1.76
N GLU A 76 -2.84 31.43 2.14
CA GLU A 76 -2.11 30.31 2.73
C GLU A 76 -1.99 29.15 1.75
N ARG A 77 -0.74 28.76 1.44
CA ARG A 77 -0.44 27.60 0.59
C ARG A 77 -1.09 26.31 1.12
N ASN A 78 -1.12 26.16 2.44
CA ASN A 78 -1.72 25.04 3.15
C ASN A 78 -3.22 24.91 2.86
N GLN A 79 -3.95 26.01 2.82
CA GLN A 79 -5.37 26.03 2.46
C GLN A 79 -5.58 25.61 1.00
N LEU A 80 -4.74 26.07 0.07
CA LEU A 80 -4.78 25.61 -1.33
C LEU A 80 -4.59 24.09 -1.42
N HIS A 81 -3.61 23.53 -0.71
CA HIS A 81 -3.38 22.08 -0.72
C HIS A 81 -4.60 21.29 -0.21
N LEU A 82 -5.25 21.73 0.87
CA LEU A 82 -6.47 21.09 1.37
C LEU A 82 -7.61 21.12 0.35
N ARG A 83 -7.82 22.26 -0.33
CA ARG A 83 -8.83 22.37 -1.39
C ARG A 83 -8.53 21.50 -2.60
N VAL A 84 -7.26 21.36 -2.96
CA VAL A 84 -6.82 20.47 -4.04
C VAL A 84 -7.06 19.00 -3.67
N LEU A 85 -6.79 18.61 -2.42
CA LEU A 85 -7.11 17.27 -1.91
C LEU A 85 -8.62 16.98 -1.97
N GLU A 86 -9.46 17.94 -1.55
CA GLU A 86 -10.92 17.82 -1.64
C GLU A 86 -11.37 17.64 -3.10
N LEU A 87 -10.88 18.50 -4.01
CA LEU A 87 -11.23 18.45 -5.42
C LEU A 87 -10.85 17.10 -6.07
N ALA A 88 -9.61 16.64 -5.85
CA ALA A 88 -9.12 15.40 -6.42
C ALA A 88 -9.92 14.18 -5.93
N ASN A 89 -10.18 14.10 -4.62
CA ASN A 89 -11.02 13.05 -4.05
C ASN A 89 -12.46 13.10 -4.60
N GLN A 90 -13.02 14.29 -4.82
CA GLN A 90 -14.34 14.45 -5.42
C GLN A 90 -14.37 13.96 -6.87
N ILE A 91 -13.36 14.31 -7.68
CA ILE A 91 -13.23 13.82 -9.07
C ILE A 91 -13.17 12.28 -9.10
N ILE A 92 -12.37 11.67 -8.23
CA ILE A 92 -12.24 10.22 -8.15
C ILE A 92 -13.55 9.59 -7.69
N LEU A 93 -14.22 10.15 -6.68
CA LEU A 93 -15.49 9.65 -6.18
C LEU A 93 -16.60 9.72 -7.24
N GLU A 94 -16.67 10.81 -8.01
CA GLU A 94 -17.59 10.93 -9.15
C GLU A 94 -17.30 9.87 -10.20
N ALA A 95 -16.02 9.66 -10.54
CA ALA A 95 -15.64 8.60 -11.47
C ALA A 95 -16.07 7.21 -10.95
N ILE A 96 -15.93 6.90 -9.66
CA ILE A 96 -16.41 5.63 -9.08
C ILE A 96 -17.94 5.50 -9.20
N ARG A 97 -18.69 6.58 -8.98
CA ARG A 97 -20.17 6.58 -9.11
C ARG A 97 -20.64 6.36 -10.55
N GLU A 98 -19.81 6.68 -11.52
CA GLU A 98 -20.03 6.46 -12.95
C GLU A 98 -19.66 5.03 -13.40
N ALA A 99 -19.33 4.12 -12.47
CA ALA A 99 -19.05 2.73 -12.79
C ALA A 99 -20.21 2.12 -13.62
N PRO A 100 -19.91 1.37 -14.70
CA PRO A 100 -20.94 0.72 -15.50
C PRO A 100 -21.80 -0.20 -14.63
N THR A 101 -23.12 -0.11 -14.80
CA THR A 101 -24.08 -0.99 -14.13
C THR A 101 -24.50 -2.11 -15.07
N HIS A 102 -24.78 -3.28 -14.50
CA HIS A 102 -25.25 -4.43 -15.27
C HIS A 102 -26.48 -5.07 -14.60
N PRO A 103 -27.53 -5.47 -15.37
CA PRO A 103 -28.74 -6.07 -14.79
C PRO A 103 -28.48 -7.37 -14.02
N HIS A 104 -27.52 -8.17 -14.49
CA HIS A 104 -27.09 -9.38 -13.79
C HIS A 104 -26.24 -9.01 -12.54
N PRO A 105 -26.63 -9.41 -11.31
CA PRO A 105 -26.03 -8.92 -10.06
C PRO A 105 -24.53 -9.25 -9.91
N PHE A 106 -24.09 -10.45 -10.26
CA PHE A 106 -22.66 -10.79 -10.19
C PHE A 106 -21.83 -10.04 -11.23
N ARG A 107 -22.36 -9.87 -12.45
CA ARG A 107 -21.70 -9.10 -13.50
C ARG A 107 -21.59 -7.64 -13.08
N ASN A 108 -22.60 -7.11 -12.40
CA ASN A 108 -22.57 -5.76 -11.83
C ASN A 108 -21.39 -5.56 -10.87
N LEU A 109 -21.13 -6.55 -9.99
CA LEU A 109 -19.96 -6.51 -9.10
C LEU A 109 -18.64 -6.61 -9.87
N VAL A 110 -18.55 -7.45 -10.91
CA VAL A 110 -17.35 -7.53 -11.77
C VAL A 110 -17.10 -6.20 -12.49
N GLU A 111 -18.12 -5.58 -13.09
CA GLU A 111 -17.99 -4.27 -13.77
C GLU A 111 -17.54 -3.18 -12.78
N PHE A 112 -18.10 -3.16 -11.58
CA PHE A 112 -17.69 -2.23 -10.52
C PHE A 112 -16.21 -2.43 -10.12
N ILE A 113 -15.78 -3.66 -9.87
CA ILE A 113 -14.39 -3.96 -9.51
C ILE A 113 -13.44 -3.63 -10.65
N HIS A 114 -13.80 -4.00 -11.89
CA HIS A 114 -13.01 -3.68 -13.08
C HIS A 114 -12.85 -2.17 -13.26
N HIS A 115 -13.92 -1.40 -13.06
CA HIS A 115 -13.89 0.06 -13.14
C HIS A 115 -12.92 0.68 -12.13
N ILE A 116 -12.96 0.22 -10.87
CA ILE A 116 -12.01 0.71 -9.85
C ILE A 116 -10.58 0.28 -10.18
N LEU A 117 -10.36 -0.96 -10.62
CA LEU A 117 -9.04 -1.42 -11.05
C LEU A 117 -8.47 -0.51 -12.14
N SER A 118 -9.28 -0.17 -13.14
CA SER A 118 -8.87 0.73 -14.24
C SER A 118 -8.57 2.14 -13.75
N LEU A 119 -9.37 2.69 -12.84
CA LEU A 119 -9.16 4.01 -12.26
C LEU A 119 -7.89 4.06 -11.39
N TRP A 120 -7.67 3.07 -10.52
CA TRP A 120 -6.53 3.02 -9.60
C TRP A 120 -5.19 2.77 -10.29
N ARG A 121 -5.22 2.35 -11.56
CA ARG A 121 -4.03 2.16 -12.40
C ARG A 121 -3.63 3.41 -13.19
N GLN A 122 -4.46 4.45 -13.19
CA GLN A 122 -4.10 5.71 -13.83
C GLN A 122 -2.94 6.34 -13.05
N SER A 123 -1.83 6.58 -13.74
CA SER A 123 -0.61 7.14 -13.12
C SER A 123 -0.86 8.42 -12.33
N SER A 124 -1.77 9.27 -12.79
CA SER A 124 -2.19 10.50 -12.10
C SER A 124 -2.95 10.22 -10.79
N VAL A 125 -3.85 9.23 -10.76
CA VAL A 125 -4.57 8.79 -9.55
C VAL A 125 -3.58 8.21 -8.54
N GLN A 126 -2.62 7.43 -9.01
CA GLN A 126 -1.58 6.82 -8.17
C GLN A 126 -0.67 7.89 -7.57
N LEU A 127 -0.20 8.83 -8.38
CA LEU A 127 0.62 9.96 -7.95
C LEU A 127 -0.15 10.88 -6.99
N PHE A 128 -1.44 11.10 -7.22
CA PHE A 128 -2.32 11.78 -6.29
C PHE A 128 -2.38 11.04 -4.94
N PHE A 129 -2.60 9.73 -4.94
CA PHE A 129 -2.64 8.94 -3.72
C PHE A 129 -1.31 8.91 -2.96
N HIS A 130 -0.17 8.92 -3.65
CA HIS A 130 1.14 9.11 -3.02
C HIS A 130 1.27 10.50 -2.38
N THR A 131 0.82 11.53 -3.09
CA THR A 131 0.81 12.91 -2.59
C THR A 131 -0.07 13.05 -1.36
N GLN A 132 -1.29 12.48 -1.39
CA GLN A 132 -2.19 12.47 -0.24
C GLN A 132 -1.53 11.76 0.95
N GLY A 133 -1.03 10.54 0.77
CA GLY A 133 -0.35 9.81 1.86
C GLY A 133 0.81 10.61 2.46
N TYR A 134 1.63 11.26 1.63
CA TYR A 134 2.70 12.12 2.11
C TYR A 134 2.20 13.32 2.93
N ILE A 135 1.13 14.00 2.49
CA ILE A 135 0.52 15.11 3.23
C ILE A 135 0.00 14.62 4.59
N LEU A 136 -0.65 13.44 4.63
CA LEU A 136 -1.15 12.85 5.88
C LEU A 136 -0.04 12.49 6.87
N HIS A 137 1.11 12.04 6.35
CA HIS A 137 2.26 11.64 7.16
C HIS A 137 3.11 12.82 7.62
N ARG A 138 3.02 13.97 6.96
CA ARG A 138 3.68 15.18 7.47
C ARG A 138 2.93 15.71 8.68
N GLU A 139 3.61 15.75 9.82
CA GLU A 139 3.19 16.56 10.98
C GLU A 139 3.27 18.07 10.63
N THR A 140 2.27 18.52 9.89
CA THR A 140 2.01 19.91 9.54
C THR A 140 0.76 20.39 10.25
N GLU A 141 0.58 21.71 10.29
CA GLU A 141 -0.63 22.36 10.84
C GLU A 141 -1.92 21.86 10.16
N ILE A 142 -1.84 21.37 8.92
CA ILE A 142 -2.99 20.87 8.15
C ILE A 142 -3.25 19.36 8.26
N GLY A 143 -2.41 18.61 9.00
CA GLY A 143 -2.48 17.15 9.00
C GLY A 143 -3.84 16.59 9.48
N ALA A 144 -4.48 17.25 10.46
CA ALA A 144 -5.78 16.85 10.97
C ALA A 144 -6.90 17.05 9.91
N ASP A 145 -6.92 18.21 9.24
CA ASP A 145 -7.90 18.50 8.20
C ASP A 145 -7.71 17.61 6.97
N ALA A 146 -6.47 17.37 6.56
CA ALA A 146 -6.15 16.45 5.48
C ALA A 146 -6.65 15.02 5.79
N ARG A 147 -6.45 14.53 7.03
CA ARG A 147 -6.99 13.23 7.48
C ARG A 147 -8.50 13.19 7.39
N LYS A 148 -9.20 14.25 7.83
CA LYS A 148 -10.66 14.34 7.75
C LYS A 148 -11.17 14.29 6.30
N ILE A 149 -10.51 15.01 5.38
CA ILE A 149 -10.84 15.01 3.94
C ILE A 149 -10.67 13.60 3.36
N ALA A 150 -9.53 12.97 3.60
CA ALA A 150 -9.22 11.64 3.09
C ALA A 150 -10.13 10.55 3.67
N ALA A 151 -10.46 10.64 4.97
CA ALA A 151 -11.36 9.70 5.63
C ALA A 151 -12.78 9.79 5.07
N ASN A 152 -13.27 11.01 4.83
CA ASN A 152 -14.58 11.23 4.22
C ASN A 152 -14.66 10.65 2.80
N PHE A 153 -13.59 10.76 2.00
CA PHE A 153 -13.52 10.11 0.70
C PHE A 153 -13.60 8.58 0.81
N ASN A 154 -12.84 7.98 1.74
CA ASN A 154 -12.84 6.54 1.96
C ASN A 154 -14.23 6.02 2.41
N ILE A 155 -14.87 6.68 3.38
CA ILE A 155 -16.22 6.34 3.85
C ILE A 155 -17.22 6.35 2.69
N LYS A 156 -17.23 7.42 1.88
CA LYS A 156 -18.14 7.54 0.73
C LYS A 156 -17.88 6.47 -0.34
N THR A 157 -16.62 6.11 -0.56
CA THR A 157 -16.25 5.05 -1.51
C THR A 157 -16.74 3.68 -1.01
N GLN A 158 -16.56 3.39 0.27
CA GLN A 158 -17.05 2.15 0.89
C GLN A 158 -18.58 2.04 0.86
N GLN A 159 -19.29 3.14 1.11
CA GLN A 159 -20.77 3.17 1.04
C GLN A 159 -21.33 2.75 -0.33
N ILE A 160 -20.62 3.08 -1.43
CA ILE A 160 -21.03 2.65 -2.78
C ILE A 160 -20.96 1.12 -2.88
N ALA A 161 -19.86 0.52 -2.42
CA ALA A 161 -19.70 -0.93 -2.44
C ALA A 161 -20.69 -1.63 -1.48
N LEU A 162 -20.91 -1.08 -0.28
CA LEU A 162 -21.89 -1.61 0.68
C LEU A 162 -23.31 -1.63 0.10
N THR A 163 -23.70 -0.60 -0.66
CA THR A 163 -25.00 -0.58 -1.36
C THR A 163 -25.15 -1.75 -2.35
N LEU A 164 -24.06 -2.13 -3.04
CA LEU A 164 -24.04 -3.32 -3.90
C LEU A 164 -24.16 -4.61 -3.09
N PHE A 165 -23.46 -4.70 -1.97
CA PHE A 165 -23.51 -5.87 -1.07
C PHE A 165 -24.90 -6.03 -0.45
N ASP A 166 -25.55 -4.95 -0.05
CA ASP A 166 -26.91 -4.96 0.50
C ASP A 166 -27.92 -5.48 -0.54
N THR A 167 -27.75 -5.10 -1.80
CA THR A 167 -28.58 -5.62 -2.90
C THR A 167 -28.37 -7.14 -3.06
N LEU A 168 -27.11 -7.59 -3.08
CA LEU A 168 -26.78 -9.03 -3.16
C LEU A 168 -27.31 -9.83 -1.96
N ARG A 169 -27.26 -9.26 -0.74
CA ARG A 169 -27.78 -9.87 0.49
C ARG A 169 -29.31 -9.97 0.44
N ARG A 170 -30.00 -8.89 0.08
CA ARG A 170 -31.46 -8.87 -0.10
C ARG A 170 -31.92 -9.89 -1.14
N ASP A 171 -31.17 -10.06 -2.22
CA ASP A 171 -31.46 -11.05 -3.25
C ASP A 171 -31.07 -12.48 -2.82
N GLY A 172 -30.52 -12.64 -1.61
CA GLY A 172 -30.18 -13.92 -0.99
C GLY A 172 -28.92 -14.57 -1.55
N PHE A 173 -28.04 -13.83 -2.21
CA PHE A 173 -26.79 -14.34 -2.78
C PHE A 173 -25.57 -14.19 -1.88
N LEU A 174 -25.68 -13.35 -0.84
CA LEU A 174 -24.59 -13.01 0.06
C LEU A 174 -24.97 -13.32 1.51
N GLU A 175 -24.05 -13.92 2.26
CA GLU A 175 -24.20 -14.19 3.68
C GLU A 175 -24.22 -12.88 4.49
N ASP A 176 -24.83 -12.93 5.68
CA ASP A 176 -24.80 -11.82 6.64
C ASP A 176 -23.53 -11.91 7.49
N ARG A 177 -22.45 -11.31 6.98
CA ARG A 177 -21.10 -11.29 7.57
C ARG A 177 -20.66 -9.86 7.85
N ASP A 178 -19.55 -9.72 8.59
CA ASP A 178 -18.95 -8.41 8.87
C ASP A 178 -18.67 -7.63 7.57
N PRO A 179 -19.35 -6.49 7.35
CA PRO A 179 -19.13 -5.69 6.15
C PRO A 179 -17.70 -5.18 6.01
N SER A 180 -16.97 -4.98 7.12
CA SER A 180 -15.60 -4.46 7.09
C SER A 180 -14.63 -5.48 6.48
N ALA A 181 -14.72 -6.75 6.89
CA ALA A 181 -13.97 -7.87 6.30
C ALA A 181 -14.29 -8.04 4.80
N MET A 182 -15.57 -7.93 4.43
CA MET A 182 -16.01 -8.03 3.04
C MET A 182 -15.45 -6.90 2.16
N LEU A 183 -15.47 -5.67 2.66
CA LEU A 183 -14.84 -4.51 2.00
C LEU A 183 -13.34 -4.71 1.87
N ALA A 184 -12.65 -5.14 2.94
CA ALA A 184 -11.21 -5.37 2.93
C ALA A 184 -10.80 -6.45 1.93
N ARG A 185 -11.64 -7.48 1.72
CA ARG A 185 -11.43 -8.50 0.71
C ARG A 185 -11.47 -7.94 -0.71
N VAL A 186 -12.43 -7.08 -1.02
CA VAL A 186 -12.58 -6.47 -2.35
C VAL A 186 -11.56 -5.37 -2.58
N PHE A 187 -11.56 -4.32 -1.75
CA PHE A 187 -10.66 -3.17 -1.91
C PHE A 187 -9.20 -3.55 -1.68
N GLY A 188 -8.92 -4.48 -0.77
CA GLY A 188 -7.56 -4.98 -0.59
C GLY A 188 -7.03 -5.73 -1.79
N SER A 189 -7.87 -6.50 -2.46
CA SER A 189 -7.50 -7.18 -3.71
C SER A 189 -7.24 -6.20 -4.86
N ILE A 190 -7.95 -5.07 -4.89
CA ILE A 190 -7.74 -3.98 -5.85
C ILE A 190 -6.44 -3.23 -5.52
N ASP A 191 -6.28 -2.78 -4.27
CA ASP A 191 -5.13 -2.00 -3.81
C ASP A 191 -3.82 -2.78 -3.98
N VAL A 192 -3.80 -4.06 -3.59
CA VAL A 192 -2.58 -4.88 -3.71
C VAL A 192 -2.17 -5.10 -5.17
N ARG A 193 -3.10 -5.07 -6.13
CA ARG A 193 -2.80 -5.24 -7.57
C ARG A 193 -2.43 -3.94 -8.27
N THR A 194 -2.80 -2.79 -7.71
CA THR A 194 -2.70 -1.50 -8.38
C THR A 194 -1.72 -0.58 -7.68
N LEU A 195 -2.03 -0.16 -6.45
CA LEU A 195 -1.30 0.87 -5.71
C LEU A 195 -0.03 0.34 -5.04
N GLU A 196 -0.07 -0.87 -4.48
CA GLU A 196 1.07 -1.42 -3.73
C GLU A 196 2.26 -1.70 -4.65
N TRP A 197 2.04 -2.22 -5.87
CA TRP A 197 3.13 -2.51 -6.81
C TRP A 197 3.91 -1.26 -7.20
N GLN A 198 3.26 -0.12 -7.32
CA GLN A 198 3.97 1.10 -7.71
C GLN A 198 4.77 1.74 -6.58
N ARG A 199 4.41 1.47 -5.31
CA ARG A 199 5.19 1.97 -4.17
C ARG A 199 6.62 1.42 -4.14
N GLY A 200 6.86 0.31 -4.84
CA GLY A 200 8.13 -0.41 -4.76
C GLY A 200 8.56 -1.14 -6.03
N ASN A 201 8.04 -0.87 -7.22
CA ASN A 201 8.58 -1.48 -8.45
C ASN A 201 8.85 -0.44 -9.51
N THR A 202 9.85 -0.71 -10.34
CA THR A 202 10.02 0.02 -11.60
C THR A 202 8.91 -0.30 -12.61
N GLU A 203 8.24 -1.44 -12.44
CA GLU A 203 7.20 -1.94 -13.35
C GLU A 203 5.89 -2.22 -12.59
N PRO A 204 4.74 -1.70 -13.06
CA PRO A 204 3.45 -2.03 -12.47
C PRO A 204 3.12 -3.52 -12.70
N PHE A 205 2.33 -4.11 -11.80
CA PHE A 205 1.80 -5.46 -11.99
C PHE A 205 1.08 -5.58 -13.33
N GLN A 206 1.37 -6.65 -14.08
CA GLN A 206 0.69 -6.98 -15.32
C GLN A 206 0.06 -8.37 -15.17
N PRO A 207 -1.28 -8.49 -15.15
CA PRO A 207 -1.93 -9.79 -15.07
C PRO A 207 -1.74 -10.56 -16.38
N VAL A 208 -1.57 -11.89 -16.28
CA VAL A 208 -1.39 -12.76 -17.45
C VAL A 208 -2.61 -12.75 -18.38
N THR A 209 -3.82 -12.65 -17.82
CA THR A 209 -5.07 -12.81 -18.57
C THR A 209 -5.74 -11.49 -18.99
N GLY A 210 -5.36 -10.37 -18.37
CA GLY A 210 -6.06 -9.09 -18.52
C GLY A 210 -6.76 -8.63 -17.24
N TRP A 211 -7.10 -7.34 -17.18
CA TRP A 211 -7.65 -6.71 -15.97
C TRP A 211 -9.12 -6.99 -15.73
N TYR A 212 -9.88 -7.26 -16.79
CA TYR A 212 -11.26 -7.73 -16.67
C TYR A 212 -11.30 -9.10 -15.99
N GLU A 213 -10.42 -10.00 -16.42
CA GLU A 213 -10.22 -11.32 -15.85
C GLU A 213 -9.76 -11.26 -14.39
N GLU A 214 -8.94 -10.28 -14.01
CA GLU A 214 -8.63 -10.04 -12.59
C GLU A 214 -9.88 -9.66 -11.79
N ALA A 215 -10.77 -8.80 -12.31
CA ALA A 215 -12.03 -8.48 -11.64
C ALA A 215 -12.93 -9.72 -11.46
N VAL A 216 -12.95 -10.62 -12.45
CA VAL A 216 -13.63 -11.92 -12.36
C VAL A 216 -13.03 -12.76 -11.24
N LYS A 217 -11.70 -12.88 -11.15
CA LYS A 217 -11.01 -13.63 -10.07
C LYS A 217 -11.34 -13.08 -8.69
N ILE A 218 -11.28 -11.75 -8.50
CA ILE A 218 -11.61 -11.11 -7.21
C ILE A 218 -13.06 -11.39 -6.83
N THR A 219 -13.98 -11.24 -7.78
CA THR A 219 -15.42 -11.48 -7.54
C THR A 219 -15.70 -12.94 -7.20
N GLU A 220 -15.05 -13.87 -7.89
CA GLU A 220 -15.18 -15.30 -7.62
C GLU A 220 -14.65 -15.68 -6.23
N GLN A 221 -13.49 -15.15 -5.84
CA GLN A 221 -12.94 -15.33 -4.49
C GLN A 221 -13.88 -14.77 -3.42
N PHE A 222 -14.45 -13.58 -3.65
CA PHE A 222 -15.43 -12.97 -2.77
C PHE A 222 -16.65 -13.87 -2.55
N PHE A 223 -17.27 -14.39 -3.62
CA PHE A 223 -18.41 -15.30 -3.49
C PHE A 223 -18.03 -16.71 -3.02
N THR A 224 -16.78 -17.12 -3.13
CA THR A 224 -16.30 -18.38 -2.51
C THR A 224 -16.39 -18.28 -0.98
N LEU A 225 -16.12 -17.10 -0.42
CA LEU A 225 -16.09 -16.87 1.03
C LEU A 225 -17.45 -16.46 1.59
N TYR A 226 -18.17 -15.61 0.86
CA TYR A 226 -19.37 -14.92 1.37
C TYR A 226 -20.64 -15.28 0.61
N GLY A 227 -20.57 -16.14 -0.42
CA GLY A 227 -21.75 -16.56 -1.17
C GLY A 227 -22.63 -17.49 -0.36
N THR A 228 -23.96 -17.34 -0.47
CA THR A 228 -24.90 -18.26 0.18
C THR A 228 -25.00 -19.59 -0.57
N ALA A 229 -25.68 -20.58 0.03
CA ALA A 229 -26.08 -21.81 -0.66
C ALA A 229 -26.87 -21.55 -1.97
N LYS A 230 -27.66 -20.46 -2.03
CA LYS A 230 -28.38 -20.05 -3.25
C LYS A 230 -27.41 -19.70 -4.38
N PHE A 231 -26.37 -18.91 -4.09
CA PHE A 231 -25.33 -18.60 -5.07
C PHE A 231 -24.64 -19.88 -5.57
N HIS A 232 -24.21 -20.75 -4.66
CA HIS A 232 -23.50 -21.99 -5.03
C HIS A 232 -24.36 -22.94 -5.86
N THR A 233 -25.65 -23.04 -5.56
CA THR A 233 -26.60 -23.82 -6.37
C THR A 233 -26.70 -23.25 -7.79
N LEU A 234 -26.83 -21.93 -7.92
CA LEU A 234 -26.92 -21.26 -9.21
C LEU A 234 -25.62 -21.41 -10.03
N ARG A 235 -24.45 -21.42 -9.37
CA ARG A 235 -23.16 -21.74 -9.99
C ARG A 235 -23.10 -23.17 -10.51
N ASN A 236 -23.51 -24.14 -9.70
CA ASN A 236 -23.51 -25.56 -10.07
C ASN A 236 -24.47 -25.88 -11.22
N GLN A 237 -25.54 -25.09 -11.38
CA GLN A 237 -26.49 -25.20 -12.50
C GLN A 237 -25.98 -24.63 -13.83
N GLY A 238 -24.80 -24.01 -13.86
CA GLY A 238 -24.20 -23.48 -15.10
C GLY A 238 -24.52 -22.02 -15.40
N ASN A 239 -25.48 -21.40 -14.69
CA ASN A 239 -26.00 -20.06 -15.00
C ASN A 239 -24.93 -18.94 -14.88
N VAL A 240 -23.87 -19.19 -14.11
CA VAL A 240 -22.76 -18.24 -13.90
C VAL A 240 -21.39 -18.87 -14.15
N GLN A 241 -21.28 -19.85 -15.05
CA GLN A 241 -20.00 -20.46 -15.42
C GLN A 241 -18.97 -19.46 -15.94
N TRP A 242 -19.42 -18.31 -16.47
CA TRP A 242 -18.52 -17.23 -16.87
C TRP A 242 -17.79 -16.56 -15.67
N LEU A 243 -18.30 -16.74 -14.45
CA LEU A 243 -17.66 -16.34 -13.18
C LEU A 243 -16.82 -17.51 -12.64
N ASP A 244 -15.90 -18.01 -13.46
CA ASP A 244 -14.99 -19.09 -13.08
C ASP A 244 -13.53 -18.61 -13.09
N GLY A 245 -13.20 -17.81 -12.07
CA GLY A 245 -11.85 -17.27 -11.90
C GLY A 245 -10.77 -18.33 -11.62
N ARG A 246 -11.15 -19.56 -11.24
CA ARG A 246 -10.24 -20.70 -11.07
C ARG A 246 -9.76 -21.27 -12.40
N ALA A 247 -10.59 -21.24 -13.44
CA ALA A 247 -10.20 -21.66 -14.78
C ALA A 247 -9.29 -20.63 -15.48
N LEU A 248 -9.21 -19.40 -14.97
CA LEU A 248 -8.36 -18.36 -15.52
C LEU A 248 -6.90 -18.58 -15.12
N ALA A 249 -5.98 -18.38 -16.07
CA ALA A 249 -4.55 -18.53 -15.82
C ALA A 249 -4.08 -17.64 -14.66
N ARG A 250 -3.32 -18.25 -13.75
CA ARG A 250 -2.67 -17.55 -12.63
C ARG A 250 -1.41 -16.85 -13.10
N THR A 251 -1.11 -15.71 -12.50
CA THR A 251 0.15 -15.00 -12.73
C THR A 251 1.25 -15.70 -11.93
N PRO A 252 2.23 -16.34 -12.59
CA PRO A 252 3.29 -17.02 -11.89
C PRO A 252 4.19 -16.01 -11.18
N PHE A 253 4.86 -16.44 -10.10
CA PHE A 253 5.96 -15.65 -9.56
C PHE A 253 7.08 -15.58 -10.58
N GLN A 254 7.44 -14.37 -11.01
CA GLN A 254 8.67 -14.12 -11.73
C GLN A 254 9.79 -13.93 -10.71
N VAL A 255 10.23 -15.04 -10.10
CA VAL A 255 11.38 -14.98 -9.21
C VAL A 255 12.61 -14.80 -10.09
N SER A 256 13.20 -13.61 -10.06
CA SER A 256 14.52 -13.38 -10.66
C SER A 256 15.52 -14.41 -10.10
N ASP A 257 16.58 -14.72 -10.85
CA ASP A 257 17.66 -15.58 -10.37
C ASP A 257 18.01 -15.22 -8.92
N GLU A 258 17.70 -16.12 -7.98
CA GLU A 258 17.78 -15.84 -6.55
C GLU A 258 19.18 -15.36 -6.16
N LYS A 259 20.22 -15.91 -6.80
CA LYS A 259 21.60 -15.51 -6.56
C LYS A 259 21.83 -14.07 -7.01
N LYS A 260 21.30 -13.69 -8.18
CA LYS A 260 21.37 -12.32 -8.70
C LYS A 260 20.60 -11.34 -7.81
N LEU A 261 19.40 -11.72 -7.35
CA LEU A 261 18.60 -10.91 -6.45
C LEU A 261 19.31 -10.72 -5.09
N ARG A 262 19.87 -11.78 -4.51
CA ARG A 262 20.65 -11.69 -3.28
C ARG A 262 21.85 -10.75 -3.42
N ALA A 263 22.59 -10.86 -4.53
CA ALA A 263 23.72 -9.96 -4.79
C ALA A 263 23.25 -8.49 -4.91
N ALA A 264 22.13 -8.23 -5.58
CA ALA A 264 21.56 -6.89 -5.69
C ALA A 264 21.09 -6.34 -4.33
N ILE A 265 20.50 -7.19 -3.49
CA ILE A 265 20.09 -6.82 -2.13
C ILE A 265 21.30 -6.55 -1.23
N GLU A 266 22.37 -7.34 -1.33
CA GLU A 266 23.59 -7.10 -0.54
C GLU A 266 24.28 -5.78 -0.94
N ASP A 267 24.22 -5.41 -2.21
CA ASP A 267 24.74 -4.13 -2.74
C ASP A 267 23.87 -2.93 -2.31
N GLU A 268 22.55 -3.01 -2.53
CA GLU A 268 21.64 -1.88 -2.34
C GLU A 268 21.09 -1.76 -0.90
N LEU A 269 21.07 -2.86 -0.13
CA LEU A 269 20.59 -2.94 1.26
C LEU A 269 21.65 -3.57 2.17
N PRO A 270 22.85 -2.95 2.30
CA PRO A 270 24.00 -3.57 2.97
C PRO A 270 23.79 -3.86 4.46
N PHE A 271 22.79 -3.22 5.08
CA PHE A 271 22.45 -3.43 6.50
C PHE A 271 21.53 -4.63 6.74
N LEU A 272 20.80 -5.09 5.71
CA LEU A 272 19.71 -6.04 5.87
C LEU A 272 20.14 -7.34 6.54
N ARG A 273 21.28 -7.90 6.13
CA ARG A 273 21.77 -9.18 6.66
C ARG A 273 22.04 -9.13 8.16
N GLY A 274 22.80 -8.13 8.62
CA GLY A 274 23.10 -7.95 10.03
C GLY A 274 21.83 -7.68 10.86
N LEU A 275 20.87 -6.96 10.29
CA LEU A 275 19.58 -6.70 10.93
C LEU A 275 18.71 -7.97 11.02
N GLN A 276 18.74 -8.84 10.01
CA GLN A 276 18.05 -10.14 10.05
C GLN A 276 18.63 -11.06 11.13
N GLU A 277 19.95 -11.05 11.29
CA GLU A 277 20.63 -11.78 12.36
C GLU A 277 20.21 -11.23 13.74
N ALA A 278 20.19 -9.91 13.90
CA ALA A 278 19.70 -9.27 15.13
C ALA A 278 18.23 -9.60 15.41
N ALA A 279 17.36 -9.57 14.40
CA ALA A 279 15.92 -9.89 14.51
C ALA A 279 15.64 -11.36 14.88
N ARG A 280 16.62 -12.26 14.68
CA ARG A 280 16.56 -13.67 15.09
C ARG A 280 17.16 -13.91 16.49
N SER A 281 17.89 -12.95 17.03
CA SER A 281 18.52 -13.08 18.35
C SER A 281 17.47 -13.03 19.48
N LYS A 282 17.82 -13.57 20.65
CA LYS A 282 16.99 -13.55 21.86
C LYS A 282 17.60 -12.58 22.88
N PRO A 283 16.79 -11.81 23.64
CA PRO A 283 15.33 -11.80 23.64
C PRO A 283 14.74 -11.11 22.39
N ILE A 284 13.55 -11.57 21.99
CA ILE A 284 12.81 -11.00 20.87
C ILE A 284 12.22 -9.65 21.31
N PRO A 285 12.46 -8.54 20.57
CA PRO A 285 11.83 -7.26 20.88
C PRO A 285 10.30 -7.34 20.81
N ALA A 286 9.62 -6.58 21.67
CA ALA A 286 8.16 -6.65 21.79
C ALA A 286 7.41 -6.24 20.51
N ASN A 287 7.94 -5.27 19.76
CA ASN A 287 7.36 -4.77 18.53
C ASN A 287 8.45 -4.16 17.62
N ALA A 288 8.04 -3.68 16.45
CA ALA A 288 8.93 -3.10 15.45
C ALA A 288 9.68 -1.87 15.97
N ASP A 289 9.02 -0.94 16.69
CA ASP A 289 9.66 0.25 17.29
C ASP A 289 10.76 -0.12 18.30
N ALA A 290 10.50 -1.12 19.16
CA ALA A 290 11.49 -1.60 20.12
C ALA A 290 12.73 -2.18 19.41
N PHE A 291 12.52 -3.00 18.37
CA PHE A 291 13.62 -3.53 17.55
C PHE A 291 14.41 -2.41 16.86
N ILE A 292 13.73 -1.49 16.19
CA ILE A 292 14.35 -0.39 15.46
C ILE A 292 15.13 0.52 16.42
N THR A 293 14.55 0.87 17.56
CA THR A 293 15.20 1.72 18.58
C THR A 293 16.46 1.05 19.12
N GLN A 294 16.40 -0.25 19.45
CA GLN A 294 17.57 -1.01 19.90
C GLN A 294 18.68 -1.01 18.85
N GLU A 295 18.35 -1.25 17.59
CA GLU A 295 19.35 -1.29 16.53
C GLU A 295 19.90 0.09 16.18
N PHE A 296 19.10 1.16 16.27
CA PHE A 296 19.62 2.52 16.18
C PHE A 296 20.62 2.82 17.28
N GLN A 297 20.35 2.43 18.53
CA GLN A 297 21.31 2.59 19.63
C GLN A 297 22.62 1.86 19.33
N ARG A 298 22.55 0.64 18.82
CA ARG A 298 23.73 -0.14 18.41
C ARG A 298 24.51 0.55 17.29
N LEU A 299 23.85 0.99 16.22
CA LEU A 299 24.47 1.62 15.06
C LEU A 299 25.01 3.03 15.33
N LEU A 300 24.40 3.76 16.28
CA LEU A 300 24.85 5.08 16.71
C LEU A 300 25.93 5.05 17.79
N SER A 301 26.15 3.90 18.43
CA SER A 301 27.19 3.74 19.44
C SER A 301 28.58 4.05 18.86
N LYS A 302 29.42 4.75 19.65
CA LYS A 302 30.76 5.11 19.22
C LYS A 302 31.66 3.89 19.29
N SER A 303 32.27 3.52 18.16
CA SER A 303 33.40 2.59 18.18
C SER A 303 34.56 3.19 18.99
N PRO A 304 35.32 2.38 19.75
CA PRO A 304 36.56 2.82 20.39
C PRO A 304 37.54 3.43 19.38
N ASN A 305 37.56 2.91 18.14
CA ASN A 305 38.38 3.44 17.07
C ASN A 305 37.69 4.61 16.35
N ARG A 306 38.00 5.84 16.81
CA ARG A 306 37.48 7.07 16.21
C ARG A 306 37.89 7.30 14.75
N LEU A 307 38.95 6.62 14.27
CA LEU A 307 39.47 6.78 12.93
C LEU A 307 38.85 5.83 11.90
N ASP A 308 38.11 4.81 12.34
CA ASP A 308 37.41 3.89 11.45
C ASP A 308 36.40 4.65 10.56
N ALA A 309 36.70 4.71 9.26
CA ALA A 309 35.88 5.42 8.27
C ALA A 309 34.54 4.71 8.04
N THR A 310 34.52 3.37 8.09
CA THR A 310 33.31 2.57 7.90
C THR A 310 32.35 2.82 9.06
N ASN A 311 32.83 2.80 10.31
CA ASN A 311 32.00 3.13 11.48
C ASN A 311 31.41 4.55 11.38
N ARG A 312 32.20 5.53 10.92
CA ARG A 312 31.72 6.91 10.73
C ARG A 312 30.64 7.00 9.65
N ARG A 313 30.82 6.34 8.50
CA ARG A 313 29.82 6.29 7.43
C ARG A 313 28.51 5.68 7.94
N THR A 314 28.57 4.53 8.62
CA THR A 314 27.40 3.87 9.21
C THR A 314 26.67 4.76 10.23
N ARG A 315 27.39 5.44 11.13
CA ARG A 315 26.78 6.34 12.11
C ARG A 315 26.06 7.53 11.48
N ILE A 316 26.59 8.08 10.40
CA ILE A 316 25.96 9.18 9.67
C ILE A 316 24.66 8.70 9.02
N VAL A 317 24.69 7.56 8.32
CA VAL A 317 23.49 6.96 7.72
C VAL A 317 22.45 6.63 8.79
N ALA A 318 22.86 6.01 9.91
CA ALA A 318 21.98 5.71 11.04
C ALA A 318 21.40 6.97 11.67
N ALA A 319 22.17 8.06 11.78
CA ALA A 319 21.67 9.33 12.29
C ALA A 319 20.62 9.96 11.37
N ALA A 320 20.85 9.95 10.05
CA ALA A 320 19.86 10.43 9.08
C ALA A 320 18.57 9.59 9.11
N ALA A 321 18.71 8.26 9.14
CA ALA A 321 17.59 7.33 9.27
C ALA A 321 16.82 7.55 10.59
N TYR A 322 17.51 7.73 11.71
CA TYR A 322 16.91 8.00 13.02
C TYR A 322 16.18 9.35 13.08
N GLN A 323 16.75 10.40 12.51
CA GLN A 323 16.07 11.71 12.43
C GLN A 323 14.80 11.60 11.59
N ASN A 324 14.85 10.91 10.44
CA ASN A 324 13.67 10.63 9.63
C ASN A 324 12.63 9.76 10.38
N TYR A 325 13.07 8.72 11.09
CA TYR A 325 12.21 7.85 11.89
C TYR A 325 11.47 8.62 13.00
N THR A 326 12.15 9.55 13.67
CA THR A 326 11.58 10.27 14.81
C THR A 326 10.80 11.52 14.43
N GLN A 327 11.16 12.21 13.35
CA GLN A 327 10.61 13.53 13.01
C GLN A 327 10.01 13.61 11.60
N GLY A 328 10.18 12.59 10.77
CA GLY A 328 9.82 12.58 9.37
C GLY A 328 10.80 13.35 8.48
N TYR A 329 10.75 13.08 7.18
CA TYR A 329 11.66 13.61 6.17
C TYR A 329 11.58 15.14 6.04
N GLY A 330 10.38 15.71 6.18
CA GLY A 330 10.16 17.15 6.07
C GLY A 330 10.85 18.00 7.15
N ARG A 331 11.36 17.38 8.22
CA ARG A 331 12.13 18.03 9.30
C ARG A 331 13.60 17.61 9.34
N LEU A 332 14.03 16.75 8.42
CA LEU A 332 15.40 16.27 8.35
C LEU A 332 16.36 17.41 8.00
N ASN A 333 17.45 17.55 8.75
CA ASN A 333 18.44 18.61 8.57
C ASN A 333 19.87 18.08 8.81
N MET A 334 20.80 18.36 7.89
CA MET A 334 22.19 17.88 7.96
C MET A 334 22.94 18.33 9.22
N ALA A 335 22.62 19.50 9.78
CA ALA A 335 23.21 19.92 11.05
C ALA A 335 22.78 19.02 12.22
N ALA A 336 21.50 18.63 12.27
CA ALA A 336 20.98 17.69 13.26
C ALA A 336 21.55 16.28 13.04
N VAL A 337 21.66 15.84 11.77
CA VAL A 337 22.30 14.56 11.41
C VAL A 337 23.76 14.55 11.86
N ALA A 338 24.56 15.58 11.58
CA ALA A 338 25.95 15.67 12.01
C ALA A 338 26.08 15.61 13.54
N LYS A 339 25.25 16.38 14.26
CA LYS A 339 25.21 16.39 15.72
C LYS A 339 24.87 15.00 16.28
N GLN A 340 23.82 14.36 15.78
CA GLN A 340 23.38 13.02 16.18
C GLN A 340 24.45 11.97 15.87
N ALA A 341 25.08 12.07 14.72
CA ALA A 341 26.18 11.21 14.31
C ALA A 341 27.48 11.53 15.07
N GLY A 342 27.57 12.60 15.86
CA GLY A 342 28.77 13.01 16.58
C GLY A 342 29.94 13.37 15.67
N VAL A 343 29.67 14.07 14.56
CA VAL A 343 30.66 14.57 13.59
C VAL A 343 30.36 16.04 13.22
N SER A 344 31.27 16.71 12.51
CA SER A 344 30.99 18.02 11.92
C SER A 344 30.21 17.90 10.61
N THR A 345 29.49 18.94 10.20
CA THR A 345 28.84 19.01 8.88
C THR A 345 29.86 18.87 7.74
N ALA A 346 31.04 19.48 7.87
CA ALA A 346 32.14 19.30 6.92
C ALA A 346 32.59 17.83 6.78
N THR A 347 32.46 17.03 7.84
CA THR A 347 32.75 15.59 7.77
C THR A 347 31.72 14.84 6.95
N LEU A 348 30.44 15.25 6.96
CA LEU A 348 29.40 14.67 6.11
C LEU A 348 29.81 14.79 4.64
N TYR A 349 30.08 16.01 4.18
CA TYR A 349 30.44 16.31 2.78
C TYR A 349 31.83 15.83 2.35
N ARG A 350 32.66 15.38 3.30
CA ARG A 350 33.91 14.68 2.97
C ARG A 350 33.68 13.20 2.69
N ILE A 351 32.66 12.60 3.30
CA ILE A 351 32.36 11.16 3.20
C ILE A 351 31.31 10.89 2.12
N PHE A 352 30.38 11.82 1.93
CA PHE A 352 29.26 11.72 0.99
C PHE A 352 29.37 12.84 -0.03
N ARG A 353 28.97 12.54 -1.27
CA ARG A 353 28.98 13.50 -2.38
C ARG A 353 28.04 14.67 -2.14
N ASP A 354 26.84 14.37 -1.65
CA ASP A 354 25.75 15.31 -1.43
C ASP A 354 24.73 14.75 -0.42
N ASP A 355 23.70 15.53 -0.12
CA ASP A 355 22.61 15.13 0.77
C ASP A 355 21.80 13.96 0.19
N ALA A 356 21.70 13.85 -1.14
CA ALA A 356 20.90 12.82 -1.80
C ALA A 356 21.49 11.42 -1.57
N GLU A 357 22.83 11.28 -1.59
CA GLU A 357 23.50 10.03 -1.22
C GLU A 357 23.17 9.63 0.23
N ILE A 358 23.16 10.59 1.15
CA ILE A 358 22.82 10.34 2.57
C ILE A 358 21.36 9.90 2.69
N TYR A 359 20.43 10.56 2.00
CA TYR A 359 19.01 10.19 2.01
C TYR A 359 18.78 8.81 1.42
N GLN A 360 19.38 8.48 0.28
CA GLN A 360 19.22 7.16 -0.34
C GLN A 360 19.68 6.03 0.59
N LEU A 361 20.83 6.19 1.23
CA LEU A 361 21.35 5.20 2.18
C LEU A 361 20.51 5.14 3.47
N ALA A 362 19.97 6.27 3.92
CA ALA A 362 19.08 6.32 5.07
C ALA A 362 17.72 5.66 4.78
N ASP A 363 17.15 5.84 3.59
CA ASP A 363 15.97 5.09 3.13
C ASP A 363 16.28 3.59 3.04
N GLY A 364 17.43 3.21 2.46
CA GLY A 364 17.89 1.82 2.41
C GLY A 364 18.03 1.17 3.79
N LEU A 365 18.59 1.89 4.76
CA LEU A 365 18.67 1.42 6.15
C LEU A 365 17.28 1.30 6.79
N ASN A 366 16.42 2.31 6.64
CA ASN A 366 15.03 2.24 7.12
C ASN A 366 14.30 1.03 6.52
N ALA A 367 14.37 0.85 5.20
CA ALA A 367 13.84 -0.31 4.49
C ALA A 367 14.34 -1.63 5.10
N SER A 368 15.65 -1.69 5.37
CA SER A 368 16.31 -2.88 5.91
C SER A 368 15.79 -3.26 7.29
N PHE A 369 15.42 -2.30 8.15
CA PHE A 369 14.77 -2.59 9.43
C PHE A 369 13.45 -3.33 9.24
N TYR A 370 12.57 -2.81 8.38
CA TYR A 370 11.25 -3.42 8.17
C TYR A 370 11.38 -4.78 7.51
N LEU A 371 12.25 -4.91 6.50
CA LEU A 371 12.47 -6.21 5.86
C LEU A 371 13.04 -7.23 6.86
N ALA A 372 13.98 -6.84 7.72
CA ALA A 372 14.50 -7.72 8.76
C ALA A 372 13.39 -8.13 9.74
N TRP A 373 12.61 -7.17 10.23
CA TRP A 373 11.51 -7.41 11.15
C TRP A 373 10.43 -8.32 10.55
N LEU A 374 9.96 -8.03 9.34
CA LEU A 374 8.89 -8.80 8.66
C LEU A 374 9.38 -10.15 8.14
N SER A 375 10.69 -10.34 7.95
CA SER A 375 11.26 -11.64 7.59
C SER A 375 11.30 -12.64 8.74
N ARG A 376 11.01 -12.21 9.97
CA ARG A 376 10.91 -13.08 11.14
C ARG A 376 9.83 -14.13 10.89
N ARG A 377 10.20 -15.39 11.12
CA ARG A 377 9.28 -16.52 11.01
C ARG A 377 8.92 -16.98 12.40
N LEU A 378 7.62 -17.18 12.62
CA LEU A 378 7.16 -17.92 13.78
C LEU A 378 7.53 -19.39 13.59
N ASP A 379 8.24 -19.96 14.57
CA ASP A 379 8.55 -21.38 14.61
C ASP A 379 7.33 -22.16 15.11
N SER A 380 6.31 -22.23 14.25
CA SER A 380 5.09 -22.98 14.50
C SER A 380 4.85 -23.98 13.37
N THR A 381 4.39 -25.17 13.75
CA THR A 381 3.91 -26.18 12.79
C THR A 381 2.51 -25.84 12.27
N ASN A 382 1.79 -24.91 12.92
CA ASN A 382 0.47 -24.47 12.49
C ASN A 382 0.60 -23.44 11.35
N PRO A 383 0.23 -23.78 10.10
CA PRO A 383 0.35 -22.87 8.98
C PRO A 383 -0.57 -21.64 9.09
N ILE A 384 -1.72 -21.75 9.75
CA ILE A 384 -2.64 -20.62 9.98
C ILE A 384 -1.97 -19.61 10.90
N GLU A 385 -1.43 -20.07 12.04
CA GLU A 385 -0.74 -19.24 13.02
C GLU A 385 0.46 -18.50 12.40
N ARG A 386 1.25 -19.17 11.53
CA ARG A 386 2.37 -18.54 10.83
C ARG A 386 1.91 -17.41 9.90
N LEU A 387 0.85 -17.64 9.12
CA LEU A 387 0.31 -16.62 8.20
C LEU A 387 -0.32 -15.47 8.98
N ALA A 388 -1.10 -15.78 10.03
CA ALA A 388 -1.70 -14.80 10.93
C ALA A 388 -0.62 -13.92 11.59
N PHE A 389 0.43 -14.53 12.12
CA PHE A 389 1.57 -13.81 12.70
C PHE A 389 2.25 -12.89 11.69
N PHE A 390 2.46 -13.34 10.44
CA PHE A 390 3.04 -12.50 9.40
C PHE A 390 2.16 -11.28 9.12
N SER A 391 0.86 -11.48 8.88
CA SER A 391 -0.07 -10.39 8.56
C SER A 391 -0.27 -9.43 9.73
N ALA A 392 -0.39 -9.93 10.95
CA ALA A 392 -0.51 -9.10 12.15
C ALA A 392 0.73 -8.21 12.31
N ASN A 393 1.94 -8.80 12.23
CA ASN A 393 3.18 -8.02 12.27
C ASN A 393 3.23 -6.98 11.15
N PHE A 394 2.81 -7.32 9.93
CA PHE A 394 2.74 -6.36 8.83
C PHE A 394 1.82 -5.18 9.17
N ILE A 395 0.59 -5.45 9.63
CA ILE A 395 -0.38 -4.42 9.98
C ILE A 395 0.16 -3.53 11.09
N GLU A 396 0.55 -4.12 12.22
CA GLU A 396 1.07 -3.41 13.40
C GLU A 396 2.28 -2.55 13.07
N THR A 397 3.20 -3.06 12.24
CA THR A 397 4.38 -2.32 11.78
C THR A 397 3.98 -1.07 10.99
N PHE A 398 3.03 -1.17 10.07
CA PHE A 398 2.71 -0.07 9.16
C PHE A 398 1.65 0.91 9.69
N ILE A 399 0.96 0.60 10.79
CA ILE A 399 0.09 1.55 11.48
C ILE A 399 0.80 2.32 12.60
N ASP A 400 2.03 1.92 12.99
CA ASP A 400 2.83 2.63 13.98
C ASP A 400 3.25 4.02 13.45
N PRO A 401 2.89 5.13 14.13
CA PRO A 401 3.20 6.49 13.67
C PRO A 401 4.69 6.76 13.41
N LYS A 402 5.61 6.18 14.17
CA LYS A 402 7.05 6.37 13.96
C LYS A 402 7.53 5.64 12.71
N ILE A 403 6.93 4.50 12.41
CA ILE A 403 7.22 3.75 11.18
C ILE A 403 6.63 4.47 9.97
N VAL A 404 5.48 5.11 10.12
CA VAL A 404 4.94 6.04 9.13
C VAL A 404 5.96 7.14 8.81
N ASN A 405 6.55 7.77 9.83
CA ASN A 405 7.58 8.79 9.65
C ASN A 405 8.78 8.27 8.85
N ALA A 406 9.25 7.07 9.14
CA ALA A 406 10.38 6.51 8.42
C ALA A 406 10.10 6.26 6.93
N ASN A 407 8.85 5.98 6.57
CA ASN A 407 8.42 5.84 5.18
C ASN A 407 8.28 7.20 4.45
N THR A 408 8.31 8.34 5.15
CA THR A 408 8.11 9.66 4.50
C THR A 408 9.20 10.02 3.50
N MET A 409 10.44 9.54 3.70
CA MET A 409 11.54 9.74 2.76
C MET A 409 11.28 9.01 1.42
N ARG A 410 10.80 7.75 1.50
CA ARG A 410 10.36 7.02 0.31
C ARG A 410 9.11 7.62 -0.31
N ALA A 411 8.12 7.98 0.51
CA ALA A 411 6.90 8.63 0.04
C ALA A 411 7.22 9.92 -0.73
N SER A 412 8.20 10.70 -0.24
CA SER A 412 8.70 11.89 -0.94
C SER A 412 9.27 11.58 -2.33
N SER A 413 9.97 10.46 -2.46
CA SER A 413 10.49 10.00 -3.75
C SER A 413 9.37 9.49 -4.67
N ASN A 414 8.36 8.83 -4.12
CA ASN A 414 7.20 8.30 -4.86
C ASN A 414 6.23 9.39 -5.33
N MET A 415 6.34 10.61 -4.82
CA MET A 415 5.60 11.78 -5.31
C MET A 415 6.23 12.41 -6.55
N GLN A 416 7.31 11.85 -7.08
CA GLN A 416 7.90 12.30 -8.32
C GLN A 416 7.34 11.48 -9.48
N PRO A 417 7.08 12.09 -10.65
CA PRO A 417 6.77 11.33 -11.85
C PRO A 417 7.86 10.28 -12.08
N PHE A 418 7.47 9.10 -12.56
CA PHE A 418 8.37 7.99 -12.79
C PHE A 418 9.57 8.42 -13.65
N LYS A 419 10.72 8.65 -13.02
CA LYS A 419 12.00 8.81 -13.73
C LYS A 419 12.60 7.41 -13.85
N GLN A 420 12.67 6.93 -15.09
CA GLN A 420 12.97 5.54 -15.45
C GLN A 420 14.41 5.08 -15.07
N GLU A 421 15.25 5.96 -14.51
CA GLU A 421 16.69 5.74 -14.39
C GLU A 421 17.23 5.52 -12.96
N SER A 422 16.46 5.75 -11.89
CA SER A 422 16.97 5.50 -10.53
C SER A 422 16.70 4.06 -10.10
N LYS A 423 17.76 3.26 -9.88
CA LYS A 423 17.67 2.04 -9.06
C LYS A 423 17.11 2.42 -7.70
N SER A 424 15.82 2.19 -7.49
CA SER A 424 15.17 2.56 -6.25
C SER A 424 15.27 1.39 -5.27
N VAL A 425 15.58 1.73 -4.01
CA VAL A 425 15.46 0.83 -2.85
C VAL A 425 14.11 0.10 -2.85
N GLY A 426 13.06 0.77 -3.34
CA GLY A 426 11.72 0.18 -3.52
C GLY A 426 11.73 -1.14 -4.29
N ASN A 427 12.41 -1.20 -5.45
CA ASN A 427 12.43 -2.38 -6.30
C ASN A 427 13.01 -3.60 -5.57
N GLN A 428 14.13 -3.42 -4.85
CA GLN A 428 14.73 -4.52 -4.08
C GLN A 428 13.87 -4.94 -2.90
N VAL A 429 13.24 -3.98 -2.22
CA VAL A 429 12.28 -4.26 -1.14
C VAL A 429 11.14 -5.14 -1.65
N ASN A 430 10.57 -4.81 -2.81
CA ASN A 430 9.47 -5.60 -3.34
C ASN A 430 9.93 -6.99 -3.82
N GLN A 431 11.03 -7.08 -4.56
CA GLN A 431 11.57 -8.37 -5.02
C GLN A 431 11.91 -9.29 -3.84
N TYR A 432 12.51 -8.74 -2.78
CA TYR A 432 12.77 -9.50 -1.55
C TYR A 432 11.49 -9.98 -0.88
N ASN A 433 10.46 -9.13 -0.79
CA ASN A 433 9.15 -9.51 -0.26
C ASN A 433 8.49 -10.61 -1.10
N LEU A 434 8.52 -10.51 -2.42
CA LEU A 434 8.01 -11.54 -3.34
C LEU A 434 8.72 -12.88 -3.14
N LEU A 435 10.04 -12.87 -3.00
CA LEU A 435 10.81 -14.09 -2.73
C LEU A 435 10.43 -14.74 -1.39
N ASN A 436 10.22 -13.94 -0.34
CA ASN A 436 9.78 -14.45 0.96
C ASN A 436 8.39 -15.08 0.88
N TRP A 437 7.47 -14.45 0.15
CA TRP A 437 6.13 -14.98 -0.12
C TRP A 437 6.18 -16.29 -0.90
N TYR A 438 6.92 -16.31 -2.00
CA TYR A 438 7.11 -17.49 -2.83
C TYR A 438 7.56 -18.69 -1.98
N ARG A 439 8.61 -18.54 -1.17
CA ARG A 439 9.10 -19.61 -0.30
C ARG A 439 8.08 -20.07 0.74
N GLY A 440 7.29 -19.14 1.28
CA GLY A 440 6.24 -19.46 2.24
C GLY A 440 5.16 -20.33 1.61
N LEU A 441 4.67 -19.92 0.44
CA LEU A 441 3.64 -20.63 -0.31
C LEU A 441 4.16 -21.95 -0.90
N GLU A 442 5.39 -21.98 -1.41
CA GLU A 442 6.04 -23.19 -1.93
C GLU A 442 6.15 -24.27 -0.86
N LYS A 443 6.46 -23.86 0.38
CA LYS A 443 6.44 -24.79 1.51
C LYS A 443 5.03 -25.35 1.75
N LEU A 444 3.99 -24.51 1.76
CA LEU A 444 2.61 -24.98 1.92
C LEU A 444 2.21 -25.95 0.80
N HIS A 445 2.63 -25.68 -0.43
CA HIS A 445 2.36 -26.56 -1.58
C HIS A 445 3.10 -27.90 -1.44
N THR A 446 4.39 -27.88 -1.09
CA THR A 446 5.20 -29.08 -0.86
C THR A 446 4.64 -29.94 0.27
N ASP A 447 4.14 -29.31 1.33
CA ASP A 447 3.48 -29.98 2.45
C ASP A 447 2.04 -30.44 2.10
N ASN A 448 1.59 -30.29 0.84
CA ASN A 448 0.24 -30.61 0.35
C ASN A 448 -0.89 -29.91 1.12
N LEU A 449 -0.65 -28.68 1.60
CA LEU A 449 -1.62 -27.88 2.34
C LEU A 449 -2.41 -26.92 1.44
N ILE A 450 -1.89 -26.60 0.26
CA ILE A 450 -2.60 -25.84 -0.78
C ILE A 450 -2.68 -26.62 -2.10
N ASN A 451 -3.73 -26.37 -2.88
CA ASN A 451 -4.17 -27.22 -3.99
C ASN A 451 -3.57 -26.90 -5.36
N GLU A 452 -2.82 -25.81 -5.49
CA GLU A 452 -2.17 -25.38 -6.73
C GLU A 452 -0.79 -24.75 -6.44
N PRO A 453 0.10 -24.65 -7.45
CA PRO A 453 1.42 -24.03 -7.26
C PRO A 453 1.34 -22.56 -6.82
N PRO A 454 2.37 -22.05 -6.11
CA PRO A 454 2.44 -20.63 -5.72
C PRO A 454 2.26 -19.68 -6.89
N SER A 455 1.36 -18.71 -6.73
CA SER A 455 1.12 -17.64 -7.72
C SER A 455 1.04 -16.28 -7.05
N VAL A 456 1.20 -15.22 -7.86
CA VAL A 456 1.02 -13.84 -7.40
C VAL A 456 -0.44 -13.61 -6.98
N ASP A 457 -1.40 -14.27 -7.65
CA ASP A 457 -2.82 -14.24 -7.29
C ASP A 457 -3.08 -14.74 -5.85
N MET A 458 -2.41 -15.83 -5.43
CA MET A 458 -2.50 -16.32 -4.04
C MET A 458 -1.96 -15.31 -3.04
N MET A 459 -0.80 -14.72 -3.35
CA MET A 459 -0.22 -13.69 -2.49
C MET A 459 -1.16 -12.49 -2.39
N HIS A 460 -1.77 -12.06 -3.49
CA HIS A 460 -2.74 -10.97 -3.49
C HIS A 460 -4.01 -11.31 -2.71
N ALA A 461 -4.53 -12.54 -2.85
CA ALA A 461 -5.67 -12.99 -2.08
C ALA A 461 -5.36 -12.96 -0.59
N PHE A 462 -4.19 -13.45 -0.16
CA PHE A 462 -3.84 -13.41 1.26
C PHE A 462 -3.56 -11.99 1.77
N ARG A 463 -2.70 -11.22 1.08
CA ARG A 463 -2.24 -9.90 1.53
C ARG A 463 -3.28 -8.81 1.38
N GLY A 464 -4.20 -8.93 0.43
CA GLY A 464 -5.14 -7.88 0.06
C GLY A 464 -5.77 -7.18 1.27
N PRO A 465 -6.45 -7.92 2.18
CA PRO A 465 -7.05 -7.32 3.37
C PRO A 465 -6.06 -6.53 4.25
N SER A 466 -4.86 -7.08 4.51
CA SER A 466 -3.82 -6.38 5.29
C SER A 466 -3.30 -5.10 4.60
N VAL A 467 -3.24 -5.10 3.26
CA VAL A 467 -2.85 -3.93 2.47
C VAL A 467 -3.94 -2.86 2.49
N ASP A 468 -5.22 -3.25 2.50
CA ASP A 468 -6.33 -2.30 2.64
C ASP A 468 -6.34 -1.64 4.01
N ILE A 469 -6.25 -2.41 5.10
CA ILE A 469 -6.20 -1.90 6.48
C ILE A 469 -5.06 -0.87 6.62
N THR A 470 -3.86 -1.24 6.21
CA THR A 470 -2.69 -0.33 6.28
C THR A 470 -2.86 0.87 5.33
N SER A 471 -3.47 0.69 4.16
CA SER A 471 -3.75 1.79 3.23
C SER A 471 -4.80 2.75 3.75
N ARG A 472 -5.83 2.28 4.47
CA ARG A 472 -6.82 3.15 5.11
C ARG A 472 -6.17 4.07 6.14
N CYS A 473 -5.21 3.57 6.90
CA CYS A 473 -4.39 4.38 7.81
C CYS A 473 -3.48 5.36 7.03
N LEU A 474 -2.61 4.83 6.18
CA LEU A 474 -1.52 5.59 5.55
C LEU A 474 -2.01 6.58 4.47
N ARG A 475 -3.02 6.20 3.70
CA ARG A 475 -3.50 6.98 2.56
C ARG A 475 -4.81 7.69 2.84
N ASN A 476 -5.68 7.10 3.67
CA ASN A 476 -7.01 7.64 3.89
C ASN A 476 -7.18 8.30 5.27
N GLY A 477 -6.15 8.27 6.13
CA GLY A 477 -6.20 8.90 7.45
C GLY A 477 -7.18 8.23 8.43
N VAL A 478 -7.61 7.01 8.13
CA VAL A 478 -8.54 6.22 8.97
C VAL A 478 -7.70 5.33 9.87
N LEU A 479 -7.69 5.64 11.16
CA LEU A 479 -7.11 4.78 12.18
C LEU A 479 -8.12 3.67 12.49
N GLU A 480 -7.83 2.46 12.05
CA GLU A 480 -8.65 1.30 12.37
C GLU A 480 -8.18 0.68 13.69
N THR A 481 -9.15 0.21 14.46
CA THR A 481 -8.93 -0.60 15.65
C THR A 481 -9.50 -1.98 15.37
N PRO A 482 -8.76 -3.07 15.61
CA PRO A 482 -9.30 -4.42 15.44
C PRO A 482 -10.43 -4.65 16.45
N ASN A 483 -11.39 -5.53 16.14
CA ASN A 483 -12.47 -5.85 17.08
C ASN A 483 -11.96 -6.60 18.32
N GLY A 484 -10.82 -7.28 18.20
CA GLY A 484 -10.06 -7.87 19.31
C GLY A 484 -8.58 -7.50 19.21
N SER A 485 -7.82 -8.28 18.44
CA SER A 485 -6.41 -7.98 18.15
C SER A 485 -6.10 -8.14 16.67
N TRP A 486 -5.02 -7.50 16.19
CA TRP A 486 -4.58 -7.67 14.80
C TRP A 486 -4.20 -9.11 14.47
N PHE A 487 -3.80 -9.89 15.47
CA PHE A 487 -3.58 -11.33 15.31
C PHE A 487 -4.88 -12.09 15.00
N GLU A 488 -6.00 -11.75 15.66
CA GLU A 488 -7.30 -12.37 15.37
C GLU A 488 -7.83 -11.98 13.98
N GLU A 489 -7.72 -10.70 13.61
CA GLU A 489 -8.08 -10.25 12.26
C GLU A 489 -7.22 -10.97 11.20
N ALA A 490 -5.91 -11.08 11.43
CA ALA A 490 -4.99 -11.78 10.56
C ALA A 490 -5.23 -13.30 10.53
N TRP A 491 -5.72 -13.89 11.62
CA TRP A 491 -6.14 -15.28 11.66
C TRP A 491 -7.33 -15.53 10.74
N GLN A 492 -8.33 -14.64 10.77
CA GLN A 492 -9.47 -14.70 9.85
C GLN A 492 -9.01 -14.60 8.38
N MET A 493 -8.04 -13.73 8.07
CA MET A 493 -7.46 -13.64 6.72
C MET A 493 -6.78 -14.95 6.29
N ALA A 494 -6.05 -15.59 7.18
CA ALA A 494 -5.39 -16.87 6.94
C ALA A 494 -6.40 -18.01 6.78
N ASP A 495 -7.46 -18.00 7.58
CA ASP A 495 -8.58 -18.93 7.47
C ASP A 495 -9.24 -18.85 6.09
N GLU A 496 -9.62 -17.65 5.66
CA GLU A 496 -10.21 -17.38 4.35
C GLU A 496 -9.28 -17.80 3.21
N PHE A 497 -7.97 -17.57 3.34
CA PHE A 497 -6.99 -18.04 2.36
C PHE A 497 -7.05 -19.57 2.19
N PHE A 498 -7.12 -20.32 3.29
CA PHE A 498 -7.24 -21.77 3.22
C PHE A 498 -8.64 -22.26 2.82
N GLN A 499 -9.70 -21.46 2.96
CA GLN A 499 -10.99 -21.79 2.33
C GLN A 499 -10.93 -21.71 0.81
N ILE A 500 -10.13 -20.79 0.25
CA ILE A 500 -9.96 -20.63 -1.20
C ILE A 500 -8.99 -21.69 -1.75
N TYR A 501 -7.85 -21.90 -1.10
CA TYR A 501 -6.72 -22.68 -1.64
C TYR A 501 -6.38 -23.95 -0.87
N GLY A 502 -6.98 -24.17 0.30
CA GLY A 502 -6.65 -25.32 1.16
C GLY A 502 -7.03 -26.65 0.52
N THR A 503 -6.20 -27.66 0.72
CA THR A 503 -6.51 -29.03 0.31
C THR A 503 -7.45 -29.71 1.32
N PRO A 504 -8.14 -30.79 0.93
CA PRO A 504 -8.80 -31.67 1.91
C PRO A 504 -7.83 -32.17 2.99
N HIS A 505 -6.55 -32.36 2.65
CA HIS A 505 -5.50 -32.73 3.60
C HIS A 505 -5.28 -31.65 4.67
N PHE A 506 -5.20 -30.37 4.28
CA PHE A 506 -5.11 -29.26 5.23
C PHE A 506 -6.28 -29.27 6.22
N HIS A 507 -7.52 -29.39 5.74
CA HIS A 507 -8.70 -29.36 6.63
C HIS A 507 -8.73 -30.56 7.60
N ALA A 508 -8.33 -31.74 7.13
CA ALA A 508 -8.18 -32.91 7.99
C ALA A 508 -7.08 -32.68 9.06
N MET A 509 -5.94 -32.11 8.67
CA MET A 509 -4.84 -31.81 9.58
C MET A 509 -5.19 -30.74 10.60
N ARG A 510 -5.89 -29.66 10.21
CA ARG A 510 -6.36 -28.62 11.14
C ARG A 510 -7.19 -29.20 12.28
N LYS A 511 -8.14 -30.08 11.96
CA LYS A 511 -8.97 -30.77 12.95
C LYS A 511 -8.13 -31.73 13.81
N LYS A 512 -7.31 -32.57 13.18
CA LYS A 512 -6.48 -33.57 13.87
C LYS A 512 -5.49 -32.94 14.85
N MET A 513 -4.82 -31.87 14.43
CA MET A 513 -3.78 -31.19 15.20
C MET A 513 -4.34 -30.11 16.13
N ARG A 514 -5.66 -29.90 16.14
CA ARG A 514 -6.35 -28.87 16.92
C ARG A 514 -5.72 -27.48 16.76
N TRP A 515 -5.42 -27.10 15.51
CA TRP A 515 -4.73 -25.85 15.23
C TRP A 515 -5.49 -24.61 15.72
N ASP A 516 -6.82 -24.68 15.84
CA ASP A 516 -7.63 -23.59 16.36
C ASP A 516 -7.42 -23.33 17.87
N ASP A 517 -6.86 -24.28 18.63
CA ASP A 517 -6.50 -24.07 20.05
C ASP A 517 -5.46 -22.94 20.20
N ALA A 518 -4.64 -22.66 19.17
CA ALA A 518 -3.67 -21.57 19.21
C ALA A 518 -4.34 -20.18 19.23
N LEU A 519 -5.47 -20.02 18.54
CA LEU A 519 -6.25 -18.79 18.57
C LEU A 519 -6.88 -18.58 19.96
N GLU A 520 -7.46 -19.63 20.53
CA GLU A 520 -8.03 -19.57 21.89
C GLU A 520 -6.96 -19.30 22.94
N ALA A 521 -5.76 -19.89 22.79
CA ALA A 521 -4.62 -19.61 23.66
C ALA A 521 -4.12 -18.16 23.53
N HIS A 522 -4.22 -17.54 22.34
CA HIS A 522 -3.92 -16.13 22.14
C HIS A 522 -4.95 -15.23 22.82
N ARG A 523 -6.25 -15.53 22.65
CA ARG A 523 -7.36 -14.83 23.32
C ARG A 523 -7.21 -14.86 24.84
N ALA A 524 -6.85 -16.01 25.41
CA ALA A 524 -6.65 -16.16 26.85
C ALA A 524 -5.48 -15.33 27.42
N LYS A 525 -4.52 -14.92 26.58
CA LYS A 525 -3.36 -14.10 26.96
C LYS A 525 -3.58 -12.61 26.73
N SER A 526 -4.53 -12.25 25.88
CA SER A 526 -4.81 -10.88 25.48
C SER A 526 -5.93 -10.35 26.38
N PRO A 527 -5.63 -9.43 27.33
CA PRO A 527 -6.60 -8.94 28.31
C PRO A 527 -7.74 -8.12 27.69
#